data_AF-A0A450YM11-F1
#
_entry.id   AF-A0A450YM11-F1
#
_cell.length_a   1.000
_cell.length_b   1.000
_cell.length_c   1.000
_cell.angle_alpha   90.00
_cell.angle_beta   90.00
_cell.angle_gamma   90.00
#
_symmetry.space_group_name_H-M   'P 1'
#
loop_
_entity.id
_entity.type
_entity.pdbx_description
1 polymer ?
#
loop_
_entity_poly.entity_id
_entity_poly.type
_entity_poly.pdbx_seq_one_letter_code
_entity_poly.pdbx_strand_id
1 'polypeptide(L)'
;AGLPRFRMWEQEEVDKAQAERDRLLHGCGARFTNQYFERAYGFQPGDLEEPENGNADNGQEDKTAATDARFAEDDARGADDQRALDEAISESTQSGIGRRVEDMIQPALSAISGAKDYDEAWERLIAAYPDMNDGTLREALETAMFAAQSWGYANGVER
;
A
#
# COMPACT_ATOMS: atom_id res chain seq x y z
N ALA A 1 -5.97 72.88 0.89
CA ALA A 1 -6.03 71.48 0.42
C ALA A 1 -5.04 70.67 1.25
N GLY A 2 -5.49 69.63 1.95
CA GLY A 2 -4.62 68.79 2.78
C GLY A 2 -3.82 67.82 1.90
N LEU A 3 -2.51 67.74 2.13
CA LEU A 3 -1.65 66.78 1.43
C LEU A 3 -2.02 65.34 1.85
N PRO A 4 -2.02 64.37 0.93
CA PRO A 4 -2.30 62.98 1.25
C PRO A 4 -1.23 62.45 2.22
N ARG A 5 -1.68 61.84 3.33
CA ARG A 5 -0.80 61.14 4.26
C ARG A 5 -0.70 59.69 3.84
N PHE A 6 0.47 59.28 3.36
CA PHE A 6 0.78 57.89 3.13
C PHE A 6 1.08 57.22 4.47
N ARG A 7 0.60 55.98 4.63
CA ARG A 7 0.91 55.11 5.77
C ARG A 7 1.40 53.80 5.18
N MET A 8 2.57 53.32 5.60
CA MET A 8 3.04 51.99 5.21
C MET A 8 2.16 50.95 5.92
N TRP A 9 1.68 49.97 5.17
CA TRP A 9 0.97 48.79 5.67
C TRP A 9 1.87 47.60 5.40
N GLU A 10 2.09 46.77 6.41
CA GLU A 10 2.82 45.51 6.29
C GLU A 10 1.80 44.40 5.98
N GLN A 11 2.05 43.62 4.94
CA GLN A 11 1.16 42.52 4.54
C GLN A 11 1.43 41.32 5.45
N GLU A 12 0.42 40.91 6.20
CA GLU A 12 0.41 39.68 7.03
C GLU A 12 0.67 38.39 6.18
N GLU A 13 0.54 38.48 4.85
CA GLU A 13 0.83 37.38 3.90
C GLU A 13 2.33 37.12 3.67
N VAL A 14 3.22 38.07 4.01
CA VAL A 14 4.68 37.89 3.81
C VAL A 14 5.20 36.72 4.64
N ASP A 15 4.69 36.56 5.87
CA ASP A 15 5.14 35.51 6.79
C ASP A 15 4.83 34.11 6.25
N LYS A 16 3.67 33.92 5.61
CA LYS A 16 3.29 32.64 4.99
C LYS A 16 4.17 32.32 3.80
N ALA A 17 4.35 33.28 2.88
CA ALA A 17 5.20 33.08 1.71
C ALA A 17 6.67 32.83 2.09
N GLN A 18 7.15 33.49 3.14
CA GLN A 18 8.49 33.30 3.69
C GLN A 18 8.65 31.91 4.31
N ALA A 19 7.69 31.46 5.12
CA ALA A 19 7.69 30.12 5.70
C ALA A 19 7.59 29.02 4.64
N GLU A 20 6.77 29.21 3.59
CA GLU A 20 6.64 28.27 2.48
C GLU A 20 7.94 28.13 1.67
N ARG A 21 8.61 29.25 1.40
CA ARG A 21 9.92 29.25 0.74
C ARG A 21 10.94 28.47 1.56
N ASP A 22 11.00 28.74 2.87
CA ASP A 22 11.96 28.09 3.75
C ASP A 22 11.68 26.58 3.86
N ARG A 23 10.40 26.17 3.86
CA ARG A 23 9.98 24.77 3.77
C ARG A 23 10.45 24.10 2.47
N LEU A 24 10.30 24.77 1.32
CA LEU A 24 10.75 24.25 0.03
C LEU A 24 12.28 24.07 0.01
N LEU A 25 13.02 25.09 0.45
CA LEU A 25 14.49 25.05 0.49
C LEU A 25 14.99 23.95 1.42
N HIS A 26 14.34 23.77 2.57
CA HIS A 26 14.64 22.66 3.48
C HIS A 26 14.37 21.30 2.83
N GLY A 27 13.25 21.16 2.10
CA GLY A 27 12.94 19.96 1.32
C GLY A 27 13.96 19.67 0.20
N CYS A 28 14.62 20.70 -0.34
CA CYS A 28 15.73 20.55 -1.27
C CYS A 28 17.10 20.33 -0.58
N GLY A 29 17.13 20.18 0.75
CA GLY A 29 18.34 19.88 1.53
C GLY A 29 19.04 21.09 2.16
N ALA A 30 18.45 22.29 2.13
CA ALA A 30 19.00 23.42 2.87
C ALA A 30 18.86 23.20 4.39
N ARG A 31 19.89 23.58 5.15
CA ARG A 31 19.89 23.54 6.63
C ARG A 31 20.10 24.95 7.18
N PHE A 32 19.11 25.44 7.91
CA PHE A 32 19.12 26.79 8.52
C PHE A 32 19.59 26.71 9.98
N THR A 33 20.24 27.78 10.44
CA THR A 33 20.71 27.91 11.83
C THR A 33 19.74 28.76 12.66
N ASN A 34 19.81 28.68 13.99
CA ASN A 34 19.02 29.57 14.86
C ASN A 34 19.27 31.06 14.55
N GLN A 35 20.53 31.42 14.27
CA GLN A 35 20.91 32.77 13.87
C GLN A 35 20.19 33.25 12.60
N TYR A 36 19.88 32.35 11.66
CA TYR A 36 19.07 32.69 10.48
C TYR A 36 17.66 33.09 10.89
N PHE A 37 17.00 32.30 11.74
CA PHE A 37 15.63 32.54 12.17
C PHE A 37 15.51 33.80 13.04
N GLU A 38 16.48 34.07 13.92
CA GLU A 38 16.57 35.32 14.69
C GLU A 38 16.60 36.55 13.78
N ARG A 39 17.40 36.54 12.70
CA ARG A 39 17.48 37.65 11.76
C ARG A 39 16.27 37.74 10.82
N ALA A 40 15.76 36.60 10.35
CA ALA A 40 14.74 36.54 9.31
C ALA A 40 13.31 36.73 9.86
N TYR A 41 13.08 36.38 11.13
CA TYR A 41 11.77 36.46 11.80
C TYR A 41 11.78 37.33 13.07
N GLY A 42 12.93 37.87 13.47
CA GLY A 42 13.03 38.79 14.61
C GLY A 42 12.98 38.13 15.99
N PHE A 43 13.17 36.82 16.08
CA PHE A 43 13.24 36.09 17.34
C PHE A 43 14.37 36.63 18.24
N GLN A 44 14.10 36.69 19.54
CA GLN A 44 15.05 37.11 20.55
C GLN A 44 15.93 35.92 20.99
N PRO A 45 17.13 36.18 21.54
CA PRO A 45 17.95 35.14 22.14
C PRO A 45 17.18 34.41 23.26
N GLY A 46 17.03 33.09 23.10
CA GLY A 46 16.25 32.25 24.02
C GLY A 46 14.82 31.93 23.57
N ASP A 47 14.31 32.54 22.48
CA ASP A 47 13.04 32.14 21.85
C ASP A 47 13.18 30.79 21.12
N LEU A 48 14.40 30.45 20.70
CA LEU A 48 14.76 29.20 20.03
C LEU A 48 15.65 28.38 20.96
N GLU A 49 15.36 27.09 21.09
CA GLU A 49 16.21 26.16 21.84
C GLU A 49 17.60 26.08 21.19
N GLU A 50 18.65 26.18 22.01
CA GLU A 50 20.02 25.97 21.53
C GLU A 50 20.15 24.54 21.01
N PRO A 51 20.71 24.33 19.81
CA PRO A 51 20.95 22.98 19.33
C PRO A 51 21.88 22.29 20.35
N GLU A 52 21.45 21.15 20.88
CA GLU A 52 22.28 20.37 21.79
C GLU A 52 23.65 20.16 21.12
N ASN A 53 24.74 20.39 21.86
CA ASN A 53 26.10 20.18 21.37
C ASN A 53 26.32 18.68 21.09
N GLY A 54 25.91 18.25 19.90
CA GLY A 54 25.89 16.86 19.50
C GLY A 54 25.14 16.70 18.17
N ASN A 55 25.91 16.72 17.09
CA ASN A 55 25.51 16.51 15.69
C ASN A 55 24.98 17.76 14.98
N ALA A 56 25.90 18.41 14.26
CA ALA A 56 25.54 18.97 12.97
C ALA A 56 24.90 17.83 12.15
N ASP A 57 23.58 17.89 11.99
CA ASP A 57 22.81 17.08 11.06
C ASP A 57 23.30 17.37 9.63
N ASN A 58 24.35 16.66 9.23
CA ASN A 58 24.74 16.48 7.84
C ASN A 58 23.65 15.66 7.16
N GLY A 59 22.53 16.29 6.81
CA GLY A 59 21.51 15.69 5.95
C GLY A 59 21.16 14.25 6.31
N GLN A 60 21.16 13.92 7.61
CA GLN A 60 20.56 12.69 8.06
C GLN A 60 19.08 13.05 8.16
N GLU A 61 18.46 13.02 6.97
CA GLU A 61 17.06 12.63 6.85
C GLU A 61 16.80 11.67 8.00
N ASP A 62 15.93 12.11 8.89
CA ASP A 62 15.42 11.28 9.93
C ASP A 62 14.86 10.04 9.22
N LYS A 63 15.67 8.98 9.18
CA LYS A 63 15.29 7.69 8.61
C LYS A 63 14.17 7.06 9.43
N THR A 64 13.67 7.72 10.48
CA THR A 64 12.40 7.35 11.10
C THR A 64 11.19 7.97 10.40
N ALA A 65 11.27 9.15 9.78
CA ALA A 65 10.15 9.73 9.00
C ALA A 65 9.99 9.11 7.60
N ALA A 66 11.05 8.55 7.01
CA ALA A 66 10.94 7.69 5.81
C ALA A 66 10.38 6.29 6.14
N THR A 67 10.19 5.97 7.43
CA THR A 67 9.48 4.76 7.87
C THR A 67 7.97 5.01 7.97
N ASP A 68 7.52 6.26 8.13
CA ASP A 68 6.09 6.61 8.23
C ASP A 68 5.38 6.71 6.85
N ALA A 69 6.13 6.68 5.75
CA ALA A 69 5.59 6.45 4.42
C ALA A 69 5.71 4.96 3.98
N ARG A 70 6.05 4.06 4.91
CA ARG A 70 5.81 2.64 4.71
C ARG A 70 4.39 2.35 5.17
N PHE A 71 3.70 1.50 4.41
CA PHE A 71 2.45 0.90 4.89
C PHE A 71 2.64 0.45 6.34
N ALA A 72 1.69 0.76 7.22
CA ALA A 72 1.76 0.51 8.66
C ALA A 72 1.66 -0.99 9.04
N GLU A 73 2.21 -1.89 8.22
CA GLU A 73 2.59 -3.22 8.67
C GLU A 73 3.89 -3.08 9.45
N ASP A 74 3.80 -3.31 10.75
CA ASP A 74 4.95 -3.71 11.56
C ASP A 74 5.57 -4.92 10.85
N ASP A 75 6.68 -4.75 10.13
CA ASP A 75 7.33 -5.77 9.27
C ASP A 75 7.50 -7.12 10.01
N ALA A 76 7.61 -7.08 11.34
CA ALA A 76 7.66 -8.26 12.19
C ALA A 76 6.33 -9.02 12.28
N ARG A 77 5.19 -8.31 12.42
CA ARG A 77 3.85 -8.93 12.48
C ARG A 77 3.41 -9.47 11.12
N GLY A 78 3.65 -8.72 10.05
CA GLY A 78 3.36 -9.18 8.69
C GLY A 78 4.15 -10.43 8.32
N ALA A 79 5.43 -10.49 8.70
CA ALA A 79 6.25 -11.68 8.47
C ALA A 79 5.83 -12.89 9.31
N ASP A 80 5.38 -12.70 10.55
CA ASP A 80 4.91 -13.78 11.42
C ASP A 80 3.53 -14.30 10.99
N ASP A 81 2.62 -13.41 10.59
CA ASP A 81 1.31 -13.78 10.03
C ASP A 81 1.49 -14.51 8.68
N GLN A 82 2.40 -14.05 7.82
CA GLN A 82 2.72 -14.72 6.57
C GLN A 82 3.33 -16.11 6.81
N ARG A 83 4.23 -16.27 7.79
CA ARG A 83 4.78 -17.58 8.17
C ARG A 83 3.71 -18.52 8.71
N ALA A 84 2.80 -18.04 9.54
CA ALA A 84 1.69 -18.84 10.05
C ALA A 84 0.76 -19.31 8.93
N LEU A 85 0.51 -18.45 7.93
CA LEU A 85 -0.24 -18.82 6.73
C LEU A 85 0.51 -19.86 5.88
N ASP A 86 1.80 -19.65 5.63
CA ASP A 86 2.63 -20.57 4.85
C ASP A 86 2.72 -21.95 5.51
N GLU A 87 2.83 -22.01 6.85
CA GLU A 87 2.82 -23.24 7.63
C GLU A 87 1.47 -23.97 7.52
N ALA A 88 0.36 -23.24 7.65
CA ALA A 88 -0.99 -23.81 7.50
C ALA A 88 -1.24 -24.36 6.07
N ILE A 89 -0.74 -23.67 5.03
CA ILE A 89 -0.82 -24.14 3.64
C ILE A 89 0.01 -25.41 3.45
N SER A 90 1.22 -25.44 4.03
CA SER A 90 2.10 -26.61 3.98
C SER A 90 1.47 -27.83 4.68
N GLU A 91 0.92 -27.64 5.88
CA GLU A 91 0.24 -28.70 6.65
C GLU A 91 -1.01 -29.22 5.91
N SER A 92 -1.80 -28.34 5.31
CA SER A 92 -2.95 -28.71 4.47
C SER A 92 -2.53 -29.56 3.26
N THR A 93 -1.42 -29.20 2.62
CA THR A 93 -0.88 -29.96 1.48
C THR A 93 -0.38 -31.34 1.93
N GLN A 94 0.31 -31.39 3.07
CA GLN A 94 0.94 -32.60 3.60
C GLN A 94 -0.07 -33.60 4.22
N SER A 95 -1.18 -33.10 4.76
CA SER A 95 -2.32 -33.92 5.24
C SER A 95 -3.14 -34.57 4.13
N GLY A 96 -2.79 -34.30 2.86
CA GLY A 96 -3.44 -34.87 1.69
C GLY A 96 -4.82 -34.27 1.40
N ILE A 97 -5.16 -33.12 2.02
CA ILE A 97 -6.37 -32.36 1.68
C ILE A 97 -6.31 -31.95 0.21
N GLY A 98 -5.16 -31.49 -0.27
CA GLY A 98 -4.96 -31.16 -1.68
C GLY A 98 -5.36 -32.29 -2.64
N ARG A 99 -4.96 -33.54 -2.32
CA ARG A 99 -5.31 -34.71 -3.13
C ARG A 99 -6.80 -35.06 -3.07
N ARG A 100 -7.43 -34.93 -1.90
CA ARG A 100 -8.88 -35.13 -1.75
C ARG A 100 -9.69 -34.07 -2.50
N VAL A 101 -9.22 -32.82 -2.48
CA VAL A 101 -9.83 -31.72 -3.24
C VAL A 101 -9.68 -31.99 -4.74
N GLU A 102 -8.50 -32.44 -5.18
CA GLU A 102 -8.25 -32.83 -6.57
C GLU A 102 -9.19 -33.96 -7.03
N ASP A 103 -9.32 -35.02 -6.23
CA ASP A 103 -10.26 -36.12 -6.49
C ASP A 103 -11.72 -35.62 -6.55
N MET A 104 -12.08 -34.65 -5.71
CA MET A 104 -13.42 -34.07 -5.66
C MET A 104 -13.73 -33.21 -6.88
N ILE A 105 -12.77 -32.46 -7.42
CA ILE A 105 -12.97 -31.62 -8.62
C ILE A 105 -12.80 -32.38 -9.94
N GLN A 106 -12.19 -33.56 -9.91
CA GLN A 106 -11.89 -34.36 -11.10
C GLN A 106 -13.11 -34.64 -12.01
N PRO A 107 -14.33 -34.90 -11.47
CA PRO A 107 -15.54 -35.03 -12.28
C PRO A 107 -15.87 -33.76 -13.07
N ALA A 108 -15.65 -32.58 -12.47
CA ALA A 108 -15.85 -31.30 -13.17
C ALA A 108 -14.88 -31.13 -14.33
N LEU A 109 -13.60 -31.45 -14.10
CA LEU A 109 -12.57 -31.34 -15.14
C LEU A 109 -12.84 -32.30 -16.31
N SER A 110 -13.29 -33.51 -15.99
CA SER A 110 -13.67 -34.52 -16.99
C SER A 110 -14.92 -34.12 -17.77
N ALA A 111 -15.92 -33.52 -17.11
CA ALA A 111 -17.13 -33.00 -17.74
C ALA A 111 -16.81 -31.91 -18.77
N ILE A 112 -15.92 -30.97 -18.40
CA ILE A 112 -15.53 -29.83 -19.26
C ILE A 112 -14.62 -30.28 -20.41
N SER A 113 -13.57 -31.07 -20.13
CA SER A 113 -12.58 -31.46 -21.16
C SER A 113 -13.14 -32.42 -22.22
N GLY A 114 -14.13 -33.23 -21.87
CA GLY A 114 -14.76 -34.18 -22.79
C GLY A 114 -15.93 -33.64 -23.59
N ALA A 115 -16.36 -32.39 -23.36
CA ALA A 115 -17.49 -31.77 -24.03
C ALA A 115 -17.08 -31.13 -25.37
N LYS A 116 -17.99 -31.16 -26.34
CA LYS A 116 -17.76 -30.58 -27.68
C LYS A 116 -18.07 -29.09 -27.71
N ASP A 117 -19.02 -28.66 -26.88
CA ASP A 117 -19.49 -27.30 -26.78
C ASP A 117 -19.88 -26.95 -25.33
N TYR A 118 -20.26 -25.70 -25.13
CA TYR A 118 -20.61 -25.16 -23.82
C TYR A 118 -21.84 -25.84 -23.20
N ASP A 119 -22.87 -26.09 -24.01
CA ASP A 119 -24.13 -26.65 -23.51
C ASP A 119 -23.90 -28.10 -23.05
N GLU A 120 -23.15 -28.89 -23.82
CA GLU A 120 -22.77 -30.25 -23.44
C GLU A 120 -21.88 -30.27 -22.18
N ALA A 121 -20.98 -29.28 -22.01
CA ALA A 121 -20.16 -29.17 -20.80
C ALA A 121 -21.02 -28.88 -19.56
N TRP A 122 -21.99 -27.97 -19.69
CA TRP A 122 -22.89 -27.59 -18.60
C TRP A 122 -23.81 -28.74 -18.18
N GLU A 123 -24.39 -29.47 -19.13
CA GLU A 123 -25.22 -30.65 -18.85
C GLU A 123 -24.43 -31.75 -18.12
N ARG A 124 -23.21 -32.03 -18.59
CA ARG A 124 -22.33 -33.02 -17.95
C ARG A 124 -21.89 -32.59 -16.56
N LEU A 125 -21.70 -31.29 -16.34
CA LEU A 125 -21.32 -30.75 -15.05
C LEU A 125 -22.46 -30.87 -14.03
N ILE A 126 -23.69 -30.53 -14.42
CA ILE A 126 -24.89 -30.74 -13.58
C ILE A 126 -25.06 -32.22 -13.24
N ALA A 127 -24.86 -33.11 -14.23
CA ALA A 127 -24.94 -34.54 -14.01
C ALA A 127 -23.86 -35.07 -13.04
N ALA A 128 -22.69 -34.44 -12.99
CA ALA A 128 -21.59 -34.80 -12.09
C ALA A 128 -21.83 -34.33 -10.64
N TYR A 129 -22.63 -33.28 -10.43
CA TYR A 129 -22.94 -32.71 -9.11
C TYR A 129 -24.44 -32.55 -8.90
N PRO A 130 -25.22 -33.66 -8.82
CA PRO A 130 -26.68 -33.62 -8.80
C PRO A 130 -27.28 -32.96 -7.54
N ASP A 131 -26.53 -32.93 -6.44
CA ASP A 131 -26.96 -32.32 -5.18
C ASP A 131 -26.72 -30.80 -5.13
N MET A 132 -26.02 -30.25 -6.14
CA MET A 132 -25.69 -28.83 -6.23
C MET A 132 -26.67 -28.14 -7.19
N ASN A 133 -27.20 -26.98 -6.80
CA ASN A 133 -28.08 -26.23 -7.70
C ASN A 133 -27.25 -25.47 -8.76
N ASP A 134 -27.87 -25.24 -9.93
CA ASP A 134 -27.28 -24.56 -11.09
C ASP A 134 -26.68 -23.19 -10.76
N GLY A 135 -27.30 -22.44 -9.85
CA GLY A 135 -26.83 -21.11 -9.45
C GLY A 135 -25.50 -21.19 -8.72
N THR A 136 -25.40 -22.06 -7.72
CA THR A 136 -24.18 -22.28 -6.94
C THR A 136 -23.07 -22.86 -7.82
N LEU A 137 -23.40 -23.74 -8.76
CA LEU A 137 -22.43 -24.31 -9.70
C LEU A 137 -21.82 -23.22 -10.62
N ARG A 138 -22.65 -22.27 -11.06
CA ARG A 138 -22.21 -21.13 -11.88
C ARG A 138 -21.33 -20.17 -11.09
N GLU A 139 -21.74 -19.81 -9.87
CA GLU A 139 -20.96 -18.94 -8.97
C GLU A 139 -19.59 -19.57 -8.62
N ALA A 140 -19.56 -20.89 -8.38
CA ALA A 140 -18.32 -21.62 -8.13
C ALA A 140 -17.37 -21.56 -9.34
N LEU A 141 -17.89 -21.71 -10.55
CA LEU A 141 -17.11 -21.57 -11.79
C LEU A 141 -16.61 -20.15 -12.02
N GLU A 142 -17.44 -19.14 -11.78
CA GLU A 142 -17.03 -17.73 -11.86
C GLU A 142 -15.89 -17.43 -10.90
N THR A 143 -16.01 -17.90 -9.66
CA THR A 143 -14.97 -17.78 -8.63
C THR A 143 -13.68 -18.49 -9.06
N ALA A 144 -13.79 -19.70 -9.60
CA ALA A 144 -12.64 -20.46 -10.09
C ALA A 144 -11.94 -19.77 -11.27
N MET A 145 -12.70 -19.23 -12.23
CA MET A 145 -12.15 -18.47 -13.35
C MET A 145 -11.46 -17.19 -12.88
N PHE A 146 -12.08 -16.47 -11.93
CA PHE A 146 -11.46 -15.28 -11.34
C PHE A 146 -10.15 -15.63 -10.64
N ALA A 147 -10.14 -16.66 -9.78
CA ALA A 147 -8.93 -17.11 -9.10
C ALA A 147 -7.83 -17.52 -10.08
N ALA A 148 -8.17 -18.25 -11.15
CA ALA A 148 -7.21 -18.63 -12.19
C ALA A 148 -6.65 -17.42 -12.95
N GLN A 149 -7.47 -16.40 -13.23
CA GLN A 149 -7.01 -15.15 -13.84
C GLN A 149 -6.10 -14.36 -12.89
N SER A 150 -6.47 -14.21 -11.63
CA SER A 150 -5.66 -13.52 -10.61
C SER A 150 -4.32 -14.21 -10.40
N TRP A 151 -4.31 -15.53 -10.27
CA TRP A 151 -3.08 -16.32 -10.21
C TRP A 151 -2.27 -16.22 -11.49
N GLY A 152 -2.95 -16.17 -12.65
CA GLY A 152 -2.32 -15.92 -13.95
C GLY A 152 -1.56 -14.60 -13.96
N TYR A 153 -2.20 -13.49 -13.58
CA TYR A 153 -1.58 -12.16 -13.49
C TYR A 153 -0.44 -12.11 -12.46
N ALA A 154 -0.60 -12.76 -11.31
CA ALA A 154 0.40 -12.77 -10.25
C ALA A 154 1.64 -13.60 -10.62
N ASN A 155 1.46 -14.70 -11.36
CA ASN A 155 2.54 -15.62 -11.75
C ASN A 155 3.03 -15.43 -13.20
N GLY A 156 2.44 -14.55 -14.01
CA GLY A 156 2.86 -14.31 -15.39
C GLY A 156 2.20 -13.09 -16.07
N VAL A 157 2.81 -12.43 -17.06
CA VAL A 157 3.88 -12.90 -17.94
C VAL A 157 4.74 -11.73 -18.42
N GLU A 158 6.05 -11.76 -18.12
CA GLU A 158 7.10 -11.23 -19.01
C GLU A 158 6.99 -11.99 -20.35
N ARG A 159 6.43 -11.34 -21.37
CA ARG A 159 6.62 -11.72 -22.78
C ARG A 159 7.32 -10.58 -23.49
#